data_AF-A0A533YFY4-F1
#
_entry.id   AF-A0A533YFY4-F1
#
_cell.length_a   1.000
_cell.length_b   1.000
_cell.length_c   1.000
_cell.angle_alpha   90.00
_cell.angle_beta   90.00
_cell.angle_gamma   90.00
#
_symmetry.space_group_name_H-M   'P 1'
#
loop_
_entity.id
_entity.type
_entity.pdbx_description
1 polymer ?
#
loop_
_entity_poly.entity_id
_entity_poly.type
_entity_poly.pdbx_seq_one_letter_code
_entity_poly.pdbx_strand_id
1 'polypeptide(L)'
;MKRTVGVQASILTLLMASSLAVSLVIAADTSQERAVKYILATVQAFRTVYSKAIVEHVQKGGVRPSENWHKDDHAIMLNAQFVKAAGAELKDFELGLIGLTPIYKFNLPKTQAEADALKKMMASPDFKVLTFADGNQFKGLAADHAIVQACVDCHNSHPSSPRKDFKQGDLMGAIVVRINNK
;
A
#
# COMPACT_ATOMS: atom_id res chain seq x y z
N MET A 1 26.81 -3.85 62.98
CA MET A 1 26.84 -4.20 61.54
C MET A 1 25.42 -4.46 61.05
N LYS A 2 24.76 -3.48 60.41
CA LYS A 2 23.45 -3.67 59.75
C LYS A 2 23.70 -3.88 58.25
N ARG A 3 23.38 -5.07 57.74
CA ARG A 3 23.58 -5.43 56.33
C ARG A 3 22.48 -4.81 55.47
N THR A 4 22.91 -4.01 54.50
CA THR A 4 22.13 -3.47 53.38
C THR A 4 21.83 -4.59 52.37
N VAL A 5 20.71 -5.30 52.53
CA VAL A 5 20.29 -6.39 51.61
C VAL A 5 19.10 -5.98 50.72
N GLY A 6 18.55 -4.77 50.88
CA GLY A 6 17.30 -4.38 50.19
C GLY A 6 17.41 -3.79 48.77
N VAL A 7 18.61 -3.54 48.23
CA VAL A 7 18.74 -2.73 46.99
C VAL A 7 19.09 -3.53 45.74
N GLN A 8 19.78 -4.67 45.86
CA GLN A 8 20.25 -5.41 44.67
C GLN A 8 19.17 -6.28 44.00
N ALA A 9 18.19 -6.80 44.75
CA ALA A 9 17.09 -7.58 44.18
C ALA A 9 16.16 -6.74 43.29
N SER A 10 16.01 -5.44 43.59
CA SER A 10 15.14 -4.51 42.86
C SER A 10 15.71 -4.07 41.51
N ILE A 11 17.04 -4.01 41.36
CA ILE A 11 17.67 -3.59 40.10
C ILE A 11 17.63 -4.73 39.06
N LEU A 12 17.83 -5.97 39.50
CA LEU A 12 17.83 -7.13 38.62
C LEU A 12 16.43 -7.47 38.08
N THR A 13 15.38 -7.26 38.91
CA THR A 13 13.98 -7.41 38.48
C THR A 13 13.54 -6.30 37.52
N LEU A 14 14.00 -5.06 37.72
CA LEU A 14 13.74 -3.95 36.79
C LEU A 14 14.42 -4.16 35.42
N LEU A 15 15.64 -4.70 35.40
CA LEU A 15 16.39 -5.04 34.18
C LEU A 15 15.78 -6.22 33.41
N MET A 16 15.26 -7.23 34.12
CA MET A 16 14.52 -8.33 33.47
C MET A 16 13.16 -7.87 32.93
N ALA A 17 12.41 -7.05 33.66
CA ALA A 17 11.12 -6.53 33.19
C ALA A 17 11.27 -5.62 31.96
N SER A 18 12.31 -4.79 31.92
CA SER A 18 12.60 -3.91 30.78
C SER A 18 13.07 -4.69 29.54
N SER A 19 13.91 -5.72 29.69
CA SER A 19 14.35 -6.56 28.57
C SER A 19 13.22 -7.40 27.97
N LEU A 20 12.28 -7.89 28.80
CA LEU A 20 11.07 -8.56 28.32
C LEU A 20 10.16 -7.61 27.53
N ALA A 21 9.94 -6.39 28.04
CA ALA A 21 9.13 -5.37 27.37
C ALA A 21 9.70 -5.00 25.99
N VAL A 22 11.03 -4.79 25.89
CA VAL A 22 11.69 -4.51 24.60
C VAL A 22 11.52 -5.67 23.61
N SER A 23 11.62 -6.92 24.09
CA SER A 23 11.47 -8.10 23.24
C SER A 23 10.06 -8.26 22.69
N LEU A 24 9.02 -8.00 23.51
CA LEU A 24 7.63 -8.01 23.07
C LEU A 24 7.33 -6.92 22.03
N VAL A 25 7.88 -5.72 22.22
CA VAL A 25 7.71 -4.61 21.25
C VAL A 25 8.31 -4.97 19.89
N ILE A 26 9.54 -5.50 19.86
CA ILE A 26 10.20 -5.93 18.61
C ILE A 26 9.40 -7.06 17.93
N ALA A 27 8.91 -8.03 18.69
CA ALA A 27 8.10 -9.13 18.15
C ALA A 27 6.76 -8.65 17.56
N ALA A 28 6.07 -7.71 18.23
CA ALA A 28 4.83 -7.13 17.73
C ALA A 28 5.07 -6.32 16.44
N ASP A 29 6.09 -5.48 16.41
CA ASP A 29 6.43 -4.63 15.25
C ASP A 29 6.78 -5.49 14.02
N THR A 30 7.57 -6.55 14.21
CA THR A 30 7.89 -7.50 13.14
C THR A 30 6.69 -8.32 12.67
N SER A 31 5.71 -8.60 13.53
CA SER A 31 4.49 -9.32 13.16
C SER A 31 3.57 -8.45 12.28
N GLN A 32 3.40 -7.18 12.65
CA GLN A 32 2.58 -6.23 11.93
C GLN A 32 3.19 -5.87 10.57
N GLU A 33 4.51 -5.68 10.53
CA GLU A 33 5.26 -5.47 9.29
C GLU A 33 5.07 -6.63 8.30
N ARG A 34 5.19 -7.88 8.77
CA ARG A 34 4.97 -9.07 7.94
C ARG A 34 3.53 -9.14 7.42
N ALA A 35 2.55 -8.89 8.29
CA ALA A 35 1.14 -8.90 7.90
C ALA A 35 0.87 -7.89 6.76
N VAL A 36 1.34 -6.65 6.91
CA VAL A 36 1.22 -5.62 5.86
C VAL A 36 1.92 -6.04 4.58
N LYS A 37 3.14 -6.58 4.66
CA LYS A 37 3.87 -7.07 3.48
C LYS A 37 3.14 -8.19 2.75
N TYR A 38 2.52 -9.12 3.47
CA TYR A 38 1.73 -10.20 2.87
C TYR A 38 0.45 -9.69 2.22
N ILE A 39 -0.26 -8.75 2.84
CA ILE A 39 -1.44 -8.11 2.24
C ILE A 39 -1.04 -7.41 0.94
N LEU A 40 0.02 -6.59 0.98
CA LEU A 40 0.51 -5.86 -0.19
C LEU A 40 0.91 -6.81 -1.33
N ALA A 41 1.68 -7.85 -1.03
CA ALA A 41 2.09 -8.85 -2.03
C ALA A 41 0.88 -9.57 -2.64
N THR A 42 -0.12 -9.90 -1.82
CA THR A 42 -1.35 -10.56 -2.26
C THR A 42 -2.16 -9.66 -3.19
N VAL A 43 -2.36 -8.39 -2.83
CA VAL A 43 -3.10 -7.43 -3.67
C VAL A 43 -2.34 -7.14 -4.97
N GLN A 44 -1.01 -7.03 -4.93
CA GLN A 44 -0.19 -6.90 -6.14
C GLN A 44 -0.34 -8.11 -7.07
N ALA A 45 -0.37 -9.32 -6.53
CA ALA A 45 -0.58 -10.54 -7.31
C ALA A 45 -1.97 -10.54 -7.98
N PHE A 46 -3.03 -10.28 -7.21
CA PHE A 46 -4.40 -10.22 -7.76
C PHE A 46 -4.55 -9.13 -8.81
N ARG A 47 -4.03 -7.92 -8.56
CA ARG A 47 -4.03 -6.83 -9.54
C ARG A 47 -3.28 -7.24 -10.81
N THR A 48 -2.12 -7.89 -10.68
CA THR A 48 -1.33 -8.36 -11.83
C THR A 48 -2.11 -9.36 -12.68
N VAL A 49 -2.75 -10.33 -12.03
CA VAL A 49 -3.60 -11.31 -12.72
C VAL A 49 -4.79 -10.62 -13.39
N TYR A 50 -5.48 -9.73 -12.69
CA TYR A 50 -6.60 -8.97 -13.26
C TYR A 50 -6.16 -8.16 -14.50
N SER A 51 -5.05 -7.42 -14.41
CA SER A 51 -4.57 -6.60 -15.52
C SER A 51 -4.10 -7.43 -16.71
N LYS A 52 -3.27 -8.45 -16.49
CA LYS A 52 -2.63 -9.19 -17.59
C LYS A 52 -3.50 -10.32 -18.14
N ALA A 53 -4.17 -11.06 -17.26
CA ALA A 53 -4.93 -12.24 -17.68
C ALA A 53 -6.38 -11.90 -18.06
N ILE A 54 -6.97 -10.87 -17.44
CA ILE A 54 -8.37 -10.48 -17.72
C ILE A 54 -8.41 -9.28 -18.65
N VAL A 55 -7.90 -8.12 -18.23
CA VAL A 55 -8.02 -6.87 -18.98
C VAL A 55 -7.40 -6.98 -20.38
N GLU A 56 -6.12 -7.38 -20.49
CA GLU A 56 -5.48 -7.52 -21.81
C GLU A 56 -6.13 -8.61 -22.68
N HIS A 57 -6.70 -9.66 -22.07
CA HIS A 57 -7.35 -10.73 -22.80
C HIS A 57 -8.68 -10.27 -23.41
N VAL A 58 -9.57 -9.68 -22.60
CA VAL A 58 -10.91 -9.28 -23.07
C VAL A 58 -10.85 -8.10 -24.05
N GLN A 59 -9.81 -7.25 -23.96
CA GLN A 59 -9.56 -6.18 -24.92
C GLN A 59 -9.37 -6.70 -26.35
N LYS A 60 -8.75 -7.87 -26.52
CA LYS A 60 -8.61 -8.51 -27.84
C LYS A 60 -9.95 -8.94 -28.43
N GLY A 61 -10.94 -9.20 -27.57
CA GLY A 61 -12.32 -9.53 -27.93
C GLY A 61 -13.25 -8.33 -28.06
N GLY A 62 -12.74 -7.09 -27.94
CA GLY A 62 -13.52 -5.85 -28.10
C GLY A 62 -14.14 -5.29 -26.82
N VAL A 63 -14.05 -5.99 -25.69
CA VAL A 63 -14.49 -5.49 -24.37
C VAL A 63 -13.48 -4.47 -23.86
N ARG A 64 -13.93 -3.29 -23.40
CA ARG A 64 -13.04 -2.21 -22.99
C ARG A 64 -13.11 -1.92 -21.49
N PRO A 65 -11.97 -1.69 -20.81
CA PRO A 65 -11.97 -1.11 -19.48
C PRO A 65 -12.57 0.30 -19.50
N SER A 66 -13.45 0.60 -18.55
CA SER A 66 -14.14 1.89 -18.49
C SER A 66 -14.35 2.35 -17.05
N GLU A 67 -14.24 3.66 -16.81
CA GLU A 67 -14.60 4.25 -15.53
C GLU A 67 -16.08 4.03 -15.17
N ASN A 68 -16.94 3.98 -16.18
CA ASN A 68 -18.38 3.78 -16.06
C ASN A 68 -18.81 2.35 -16.42
N TRP A 69 -17.95 1.36 -16.21
CA TRP A 69 -18.20 -0.04 -16.62
C TRP A 69 -19.55 -0.60 -16.17
N HIS A 70 -20.06 -0.20 -15.01
CA HIS A 70 -21.38 -0.63 -14.50
C HIS A 70 -22.58 -0.13 -15.32
N LYS A 71 -22.37 0.76 -16.29
CA LYS A 71 -23.40 1.28 -17.20
C LYS A 71 -23.37 0.63 -18.58
N ASP A 72 -22.42 -0.26 -18.83
CA ASP A 72 -22.19 -0.90 -20.13
C ASP A 72 -21.78 -2.35 -19.92
N ASP A 73 -22.67 -3.28 -20.27
CA ASP A 73 -22.44 -4.72 -20.13
C ASP A 73 -21.26 -5.25 -20.98
N HIS A 74 -20.77 -4.46 -21.94
CA HIS A 74 -19.58 -4.76 -22.75
C HIS A 74 -18.31 -4.09 -22.20
N ALA A 75 -18.37 -3.52 -21.00
CA ALA A 75 -17.24 -2.90 -20.32
C ALA A 75 -16.90 -3.63 -19.02
N ILE A 76 -15.63 -3.52 -18.63
CA ILE A 76 -15.14 -4.04 -17.35
C ILE A 76 -14.48 -2.94 -16.54
N MET A 77 -14.34 -3.15 -15.24
CA MET A 77 -13.71 -2.18 -14.37
C MET A 77 -12.24 -1.95 -14.70
N LEU A 78 -11.75 -0.73 -14.46
CA LEU A 78 -10.33 -0.40 -14.56
C LEU A 78 -9.49 -1.13 -13.50
N ASN A 79 -8.20 -1.28 -13.77
CA ASN A 79 -7.23 -1.86 -12.83
C ASN A 79 -7.27 -1.19 -11.45
N ALA A 80 -7.38 0.13 -11.41
CA ALA A 80 -7.48 0.88 -10.17
C ALA A 80 -8.82 0.65 -9.46
N GLN A 81 -9.92 0.49 -10.21
CA GLN A 81 -11.24 0.22 -9.66
C GLN A 81 -11.31 -1.18 -9.03
N PHE A 82 -10.61 -2.17 -9.58
CA PHE A 82 -10.52 -3.51 -8.99
C PHE A 82 -9.94 -3.48 -7.57
N VAL A 83 -8.77 -2.83 -7.37
CA VAL A 83 -8.16 -2.70 -6.03
C VAL A 83 -9.05 -1.89 -5.09
N LYS A 84 -9.65 -0.80 -5.56
CA LYS A 84 -10.55 0.03 -4.75
C LYS A 84 -11.82 -0.71 -4.34
N ALA A 85 -12.40 -1.51 -5.22
CA ALA A 85 -13.59 -2.31 -4.93
C ALA A 85 -13.26 -3.39 -3.90
N ALA A 86 -12.15 -4.11 -4.07
CA ALA A 86 -11.67 -5.07 -3.06
C ALA A 86 -11.42 -4.39 -1.71
N GLY A 87 -10.84 -3.18 -1.71
CA GLY A 87 -10.62 -2.41 -0.49
C GLY A 87 -11.90 -1.95 0.20
N ALA A 88 -12.98 -1.69 -0.55
CA ALA A 88 -14.27 -1.29 0.01
C ALA A 88 -14.99 -2.43 0.77
N GLU A 89 -14.67 -3.69 0.45
CA GLU A 89 -15.21 -4.87 1.14
C GLU A 89 -14.51 -5.16 2.49
N LEU A 90 -13.36 -4.53 2.74
CA LEU A 90 -12.56 -4.75 3.96
C LEU A 90 -13.04 -3.86 5.10
N LYS A 91 -13.13 -4.45 6.31
CA LYS A 91 -13.62 -3.76 7.52
C LYS A 91 -12.53 -3.48 8.56
N ASP A 92 -11.48 -4.30 8.58
CA ASP A 92 -10.47 -4.26 9.65
C ASP A 92 -9.30 -3.33 9.36
N PHE A 93 -9.04 -3.02 8.09
CA PHE A 93 -7.97 -2.13 7.65
C PHE A 93 -8.33 -1.43 6.34
N GLU A 94 -7.68 -0.31 6.04
CA GLU A 94 -7.85 0.36 4.76
C GLU A 94 -6.91 -0.22 3.70
N LEU A 95 -7.45 -0.51 2.52
CA LEU A 95 -6.70 -0.81 1.31
C LEU A 95 -7.07 0.19 0.22
N GLY A 96 -6.07 0.72 -0.49
CA GLY A 96 -6.34 1.63 -1.59
C GLY A 96 -5.13 1.89 -2.48
N LEU A 97 -5.22 2.96 -3.27
CA LEU A 97 -4.18 3.42 -4.17
C LEU A 97 -3.91 4.90 -3.89
N ILE A 98 -2.63 5.28 -3.85
CA ILE A 98 -2.21 6.67 -3.72
C ILE A 98 -1.13 7.02 -4.74
N GLY A 99 -1.06 8.27 -5.16
CA GLY A 99 -0.03 8.79 -6.06
C GLY A 99 0.24 10.26 -5.82
N LEU A 100 1.38 10.77 -6.29
CA LEU A 100 1.72 12.19 -6.19
C LEU A 100 1.03 13.03 -7.27
N THR A 101 0.62 12.41 -8.38
CA THR A 101 -0.10 13.04 -9.50
C THR A 101 -1.32 12.20 -9.93
N PRO A 102 -2.24 11.86 -9.01
CA PRO A 102 -3.37 11.01 -9.33
C PRO A 102 -4.40 11.76 -10.19
N ILE A 103 -5.11 11.03 -11.06
CA ILE A 103 -6.27 11.58 -11.82
C ILE A 103 -7.32 12.15 -10.86
N TYR A 104 -7.61 11.42 -9.77
CA TYR A 104 -8.60 11.81 -8.78
C TYR A 104 -7.95 12.22 -7.46
N LYS A 105 -8.35 13.39 -6.94
CA LYS A 105 -7.78 13.98 -5.72
C LYS A 105 -7.91 13.09 -4.47
N PHE A 106 -8.92 12.23 -4.39
CA PHE A 106 -9.07 11.30 -3.25
C PHE A 106 -7.97 10.22 -3.19
N ASN A 107 -7.18 10.04 -4.26
CA ASN A 107 -6.01 9.17 -4.29
C ASN A 107 -4.72 9.94 -3.97
N LEU A 108 -4.80 11.15 -3.44
CA LEU A 108 -3.62 11.82 -2.87
C LEU A 108 -3.22 11.15 -1.54
N PRO A 109 -1.95 11.25 -1.13
CA PRO A 109 -1.52 10.84 0.20
C PRO A 109 -2.34 11.55 1.29
N LYS A 110 -2.74 10.81 2.33
CA LYS A 110 -3.49 11.36 3.47
C LYS A 110 -2.56 12.07 4.46
N THR A 111 -1.27 11.73 4.47
CA THR A 111 -0.28 12.27 5.41
C THR A 111 1.03 12.63 4.73
N GLN A 112 1.84 13.45 5.40
CA GLN A 112 3.17 13.81 4.92
C GLN A 112 4.09 12.58 4.80
N ALA A 113 4.00 11.64 5.75
CA ALA A 113 4.77 10.40 5.72
C ALA A 113 4.48 9.55 4.47
N GLU A 114 3.22 9.46 4.04
CA GLU A 114 2.84 8.79 2.79
C GLU A 114 3.41 9.51 1.56
N ALA A 115 3.34 10.84 1.53
CA ALA A 115 3.91 11.62 0.44
C ALA A 115 5.43 11.44 0.33
N ASP A 116 6.14 11.43 1.45
CA ASP A 116 7.59 11.24 1.48
C ASP A 116 8.00 9.81 1.14
N ALA A 117 7.21 8.81 1.55
CA ALA A 117 7.40 7.43 1.12
C ALA A 117 7.25 7.28 -0.42
N LEU A 118 6.24 7.91 -1.03
CA LEU A 118 6.11 7.93 -2.48
C LEU A 118 7.28 8.63 -3.18
N LYS A 119 7.77 9.75 -2.65
CA LYS A 119 8.97 10.42 -3.20
C LYS A 119 10.19 9.52 -3.14
N LYS A 120 10.39 8.77 -2.05
CA LYS A 120 11.48 7.79 -1.93
C LYS A 120 11.35 6.70 -3.01
N MET A 121 10.14 6.17 -3.22
CA MET A 121 9.87 5.19 -4.29
C MET A 121 10.14 5.73 -5.69
N MET A 122 9.82 7.01 -5.95
CA MET A 122 10.12 7.66 -7.22
C MET A 122 11.61 7.92 -7.42
N ALA A 123 12.36 8.15 -6.34
CA ALA A 123 13.79 8.46 -6.41
C ALA A 123 14.66 7.21 -6.69
N SER A 124 14.21 6.01 -6.32
CA SER A 124 14.92 4.78 -6.63
C SER A 124 13.98 3.57 -6.79
N PRO A 125 14.19 2.74 -7.84
CA PRO A 125 13.42 1.51 -8.06
C PRO A 125 13.68 0.42 -7.00
N ASP A 126 14.68 0.59 -6.12
CA ASP A 126 14.98 -0.35 -5.04
C ASP A 126 13.88 -0.36 -3.96
N PHE A 127 13.14 0.75 -3.82
CA PHE A 127 12.06 0.88 -2.84
C PHE A 127 10.75 0.31 -3.39
N LYS A 128 10.68 -1.02 -3.50
CA LYS A 128 9.47 -1.71 -3.99
C LYS A 128 8.36 -1.78 -2.95
N VAL A 129 8.74 -1.92 -1.68
CA VAL A 129 7.82 -1.96 -0.54
C VAL A 129 8.43 -1.15 0.61
N LEU A 130 7.62 -0.28 1.22
CA LEU A 130 7.99 0.50 2.40
C LEU A 130 6.92 0.30 3.47
N THR A 131 7.34 0.14 4.72
CA THR A 131 6.46 0.03 5.89
C THR A 131 6.91 1.02 6.95
N PHE A 132 5.97 1.64 7.66
CA PHE A 132 6.28 2.65 8.66
C PHE A 132 5.09 2.89 9.60
N ALA A 133 5.39 3.33 10.82
CA ALA A 133 4.41 3.89 11.74
C ALA A 133 4.12 5.36 11.38
N ASP A 134 2.86 5.78 11.51
CA ASP A 134 2.39 7.15 11.25
C ASP A 134 1.21 7.46 12.17
N GLY A 135 1.50 8.14 13.29
CA GLY A 135 0.53 8.34 14.37
C GLY A 135 0.07 7.02 14.96
N ASN A 136 -1.25 6.83 15.08
CA ASN A 136 -1.85 5.58 15.57
C ASN A 136 -2.08 4.54 14.48
N GLN A 137 -1.36 4.61 13.36
CA GLN A 137 -1.47 3.66 12.26
C GLN A 137 -0.10 3.06 11.92
N PHE A 138 -0.11 1.79 11.57
CA PHE A 138 0.98 1.17 10.84
C PHE A 138 0.59 1.04 9.37
N LYS A 139 1.47 1.51 8.49
CA LYS A 139 1.19 1.64 7.05
C LYS A 139 2.20 0.85 6.24
N GLY A 140 1.77 0.41 5.07
CA GLY A 140 2.68 -0.06 4.06
C GLY A 140 2.27 0.41 2.67
N LEU A 141 3.27 0.72 1.86
CA LEU A 141 3.14 1.05 0.46
C LEU A 141 3.87 -0.01 -0.35
N ALA A 142 3.26 -0.44 -1.45
CA ALA A 142 3.93 -1.22 -2.48
C ALA A 142 3.81 -0.51 -3.81
N ALA A 143 4.95 -0.37 -4.50
CA ALA A 143 5.07 0.36 -5.76
C ALA A 143 4.04 -0.15 -6.80
N ASP A 144 3.25 0.79 -7.34
CA ASP A 144 2.25 0.50 -8.37
C ASP A 144 2.68 1.05 -9.72
N HIS A 145 3.07 0.14 -10.61
CA HIS A 145 3.60 0.47 -11.93
C HIS A 145 2.52 0.39 -13.01
N ALA A 146 2.78 1.08 -14.12
CA ALA A 146 2.05 0.92 -15.38
C ALA A 146 2.36 -0.45 -16.01
N ILE A 147 1.72 -1.51 -15.49
CA ILE A 147 2.05 -2.90 -15.86
C ILE A 147 1.50 -3.37 -17.22
N VAL A 148 0.53 -2.65 -17.78
CA VAL A 148 -0.10 -2.93 -19.08
C VAL A 148 -0.33 -1.62 -19.83
N GLN A 149 -0.38 -1.66 -21.17
CA GLN A 149 -0.51 -0.47 -22.01
C GLN A 149 -1.80 0.32 -21.73
N ALA A 150 -2.89 -0.37 -21.37
CA ALA A 150 -4.15 0.27 -20.99
C ALA A 150 -4.02 1.23 -19.80
N CYS A 151 -3.07 1.00 -18.88
CA CYS A 151 -2.79 1.95 -17.79
C CYS A 151 -2.22 3.26 -18.33
N VAL A 152 -1.28 3.17 -19.26
CA VAL A 152 -0.61 4.31 -19.88
C VAL A 152 -1.60 5.11 -20.72
N ASP A 153 -2.35 4.43 -21.59
CA ASP A 153 -3.27 5.07 -22.53
C ASP A 153 -4.36 5.84 -21.79
N CYS A 154 -4.97 5.22 -20.76
CA CYS A 154 -5.97 5.88 -19.94
C CYS A 154 -5.38 7.12 -19.25
N HIS A 155 -4.26 6.98 -18.54
CA HIS A 155 -3.67 8.12 -17.82
C HIS A 155 -3.20 9.26 -18.73
N ASN A 156 -2.62 8.95 -19.88
CA ASN A 156 -2.12 9.98 -20.80
C ASN A 156 -3.27 10.69 -21.54
N SER A 157 -4.37 9.99 -21.82
CA SER A 157 -5.54 10.59 -22.49
C SER A 157 -6.53 11.26 -21.53
N HIS A 158 -6.57 10.85 -20.26
CA HIS A 158 -7.61 11.32 -19.32
C HIS A 158 -7.55 12.85 -19.14
N PRO A 159 -8.69 13.58 -19.30
CA PRO A 159 -8.71 15.05 -19.24
C PRO A 159 -8.19 15.60 -17.91
N SER A 160 -8.55 14.95 -16.80
CA SER A 160 -8.14 15.35 -15.45
C SER A 160 -6.77 14.80 -15.02
N SER A 161 -6.03 14.09 -15.88
CA SER A 161 -4.73 13.56 -15.48
C SER A 161 -3.69 14.68 -15.36
N PRO A 162 -3.06 14.87 -14.19
CA PRO A 162 -2.02 15.89 -14.02
C PRO A 162 -0.72 15.56 -14.77
N ARG A 163 -0.46 14.27 -15.03
CA ARG A 163 0.72 13.76 -15.75
C ARG A 163 0.27 12.96 -16.97
N LYS A 164 0.84 13.25 -18.15
CA LYS A 164 0.43 12.67 -19.44
C LYS A 164 1.54 12.04 -20.28
N ASP A 165 2.70 11.86 -19.67
CA ASP A 165 3.91 11.31 -20.29
C ASP A 165 4.29 9.95 -19.67
N PHE A 166 3.31 9.21 -19.12
CA PHE A 166 3.56 7.88 -18.60
C PHE A 166 4.04 6.95 -19.71
N LYS A 167 4.95 6.04 -19.36
CA LYS A 167 5.37 4.91 -20.18
C LYS A 167 5.09 3.60 -19.45
N GLN A 168 5.01 2.50 -20.20
CA GLN A 168 4.86 1.18 -19.58
C GLN A 168 6.07 0.92 -18.67
N GLY A 169 5.81 0.46 -17.45
CA GLY A 169 6.82 0.28 -16.41
C GLY A 169 7.06 1.51 -15.53
N ASP A 170 6.53 2.69 -15.85
CA ASP A 170 6.63 3.85 -14.97
C ASP A 170 5.94 3.60 -13.63
N LEU A 171 6.52 4.13 -12.56
CA LEU A 171 5.86 4.21 -11.26
C LEU A 171 4.72 5.23 -11.32
N MET A 172 3.49 4.77 -11.10
CA MET A 172 2.29 5.61 -11.11
C MET A 172 1.87 6.04 -9.70
N GLY A 173 2.25 5.25 -8.70
CA GLY A 173 1.90 5.48 -7.30
C GLY A 173 2.23 4.26 -6.45
N ALA A 174 1.40 3.99 -5.45
CA ALA A 174 1.50 2.81 -4.62
C ALA A 174 0.12 2.25 -4.24
N ILE A 175 0.05 0.93 -4.09
CA ILE A 175 -0.98 0.29 -3.26
C ILE A 175 -0.64 0.61 -1.81
N VAL A 176 -1.62 1.07 -1.04
CA VAL A 176 -1.46 1.44 0.36
C VAL A 176 -2.34 0.56 1.24
N VAL A 177 -1.76 0.07 2.33
CA VAL A 177 -2.44 -0.58 3.45
C VAL A 177 -2.27 0.31 4.67
N ARG A 178 -3.36 0.58 5.41
CA ARG A 178 -3.33 1.29 6.70
C ARG A 178 -4.06 0.48 7.75
N ILE A 179 -3.34 0.09 8.79
CA ILE A 179 -3.87 -0.65 9.93
C ILE A 179 -3.85 0.28 11.13
N ASN A 180 -4.98 0.44 11.81
CA ASN A 180 -5.02 1.18 13.08
C ASN A 180 -4.35 0.33 14.17
N ASN A 181 -3.43 0.93 14.91
CA ASN A 181 -2.90 0.32 16.13
C ASN A 181 -4.00 0.43 17.20
N LYS A 182 -4.38 -0.71 17.77
CA LYS A 182 -5.30 -0.76 18.90
C LYS A 182 -4.54 -0.59 20.21
#